data_AF-A0A256W3V7-F1
#
_entry.id   AF-A0A256W3V7-F1
#
_cell.length_a   1.000
_cell.length_b   1.000
_cell.length_c   1.000
_cell.angle_alpha   90.00
_cell.angle_beta   90.00
_cell.angle_gamma   90.00
#
_symmetry.space_group_name_H-M   'P 1'
#
loop_
_entity.id
_entity.type
_entity.pdbx_description
1 polymer ?
#
loop_
_entity_poly.entity_id
_entity_poly.type
_entity_poly.pdbx_seq_one_letter_code
_entity_poly.pdbx_strand_id
1 'polypeptide(L)'
;MQGSDKDSFCYWLEFKKIGFGIGGGNASKFGVYRTEKNNEYLYVFGYGKSRQFLKKDEALPIYKDILNKIIIAIEYTKNGQIEKIKELDIPMWNMVIQKILSIYYPESFLTIGASDVLINCANELELDNIELIRENSIQISHECKSKLSNSLPFNKWSYEKIGTFIWDFFEGENRKKSSKPSKQYWLYSPGTEARKWNEFYIEGIMGLGWDEIGDLTQYKSRDDIKKALVDSYGGVGSKKNDVSANDDFINKINIGDIIIIKKGKTELLGYGIVDSDYYYSNDYNEYKKIRKIDWKLKGSWKIDYNLVTKTLTDITKYKAKDSNYNTFYEQLMEIMTDKNHNNFEKKLAKFDKKELEDYFKFLREIINNFDLKYGDKRLVY
;
A
#
# COMPACT_ATOMS: atom_id res chain seq x y z
N MET A 1 -2.99 29.46 1.85
CA MET A 1 -2.91 29.53 3.33
C MET A 1 -3.53 28.27 3.91
N GLN A 2 -2.90 27.61 4.89
CA GLN A 2 -3.56 26.53 5.63
C GLN A 2 -4.80 27.13 6.33
N GLY A 3 -5.98 26.66 5.95
CA GLY A 3 -7.25 27.26 6.31
C GLY A 3 -7.54 27.11 7.80
N SER A 4 -7.20 28.13 8.58
CA SER A 4 -7.81 28.34 9.90
C SER A 4 -9.24 28.88 9.77
N ASP A 5 -9.57 29.40 8.59
CA ASP A 5 -10.91 29.83 8.21
C ASP A 5 -11.61 28.72 7.40
N LYS A 6 -12.78 28.30 7.90
CA LYS A 6 -13.65 27.29 7.28
C LYS A 6 -14.20 27.74 5.93
N ASP A 7 -14.08 29.03 5.61
CA ASP A 7 -14.51 29.64 4.35
C ASP A 7 -13.35 29.95 3.39
N SER A 8 -12.12 29.55 3.73
CA SER A 8 -11.00 29.70 2.81
C SER A 8 -11.03 28.69 1.66
N PHE A 9 -10.58 29.12 0.47
CA PHE A 9 -10.48 28.27 -0.72
C PHE A 9 -9.67 26.98 -0.47
N CYS A 10 -8.54 27.07 0.25
CA CYS A 10 -7.74 25.90 0.60
C CYS A 10 -8.50 24.93 1.53
N TYR A 11 -9.28 25.44 2.49
CA TYR A 11 -10.12 24.61 3.34
C TYR A 11 -11.20 23.89 2.53
N TRP A 12 -11.84 24.59 1.60
CA TRP A 12 -12.85 24.01 0.70
C TRP A 12 -12.26 22.90 -0.17
N LEU A 13 -11.09 23.15 -0.76
CA LEU A 13 -10.35 22.16 -1.51
C LEU A 13 -10.02 20.91 -0.68
N GLU A 14 -9.73 21.01 0.61
CA GLU A 14 -9.40 19.83 1.42
C GLU A 14 -10.63 19.10 1.97
N PHE A 15 -11.60 19.83 2.52
CA PHE A 15 -12.54 19.26 3.48
C PHE A 15 -14.01 19.28 3.03
N LYS A 16 -14.38 20.05 1.99
CA LYS A 16 -15.78 20.17 1.54
C LYS A 16 -16.21 19.10 0.52
N LYS A 17 -15.43 18.02 0.36
CA LYS A 17 -15.71 16.90 -0.57
C LYS A 17 -15.99 17.34 -2.03
N ILE A 18 -15.34 18.41 -2.48
CA ILE A 18 -15.39 18.87 -3.87
C ILE A 18 -14.43 18.01 -4.69
N GLY A 19 -14.87 17.38 -5.78
CA GLY A 19 -14.01 16.51 -6.60
C GLY A 19 -13.38 15.35 -5.82
N PHE A 20 -12.09 15.10 -6.02
CA PHE A 20 -11.36 14.02 -5.33
C PHE A 20 -10.65 14.46 -4.05
N GLY A 21 -10.42 13.53 -3.13
CA GLY A 21 -9.77 13.80 -1.84
C GLY A 21 -8.32 14.26 -1.99
N ILE A 22 -7.98 15.40 -1.39
CA ILE A 22 -6.60 15.87 -1.20
C ILE A 22 -6.29 16.16 0.27
N GLY A 23 -7.18 15.73 1.16
CA GLY A 23 -7.16 16.07 2.58
C GLY A 23 -6.06 15.35 3.36
N GLY A 24 -5.55 16.03 4.39
CA GLY A 24 -4.44 15.52 5.20
C GLY A 24 -3.07 15.74 4.55
N GLY A 25 -2.00 15.48 5.31
CA GLY A 25 -0.63 15.64 4.85
C GLY A 25 -0.03 17.04 5.05
N ASN A 26 0.94 17.39 4.21
CA ASN A 26 1.78 18.58 4.40
C ASN A 26 1.18 19.83 3.74
N ALA A 27 1.07 20.93 4.49
CA ALA A 27 0.59 22.22 4.00
C ALA A 27 1.43 22.80 2.84
N SER A 28 2.67 22.34 2.67
CA SER A 28 3.53 22.71 1.55
C SER A 28 2.94 22.38 0.17
N LYS A 29 1.93 21.50 0.08
CA LYS A 29 1.24 21.19 -1.17
C LYS A 29 0.60 22.40 -1.85
N PHE A 30 0.31 23.47 -1.09
CA PHE A 30 -0.23 24.74 -1.61
C PHE A 30 0.84 25.78 -1.98
N GLY A 31 2.12 25.42 -1.95
CA GLY A 31 3.24 26.29 -2.29
C GLY A 31 3.62 27.28 -1.21
N VAL A 32 2.71 28.20 -0.85
CA VAL A 32 2.89 29.14 0.27
C VAL A 32 1.85 28.87 1.36
N TYR A 33 2.33 28.61 2.57
CA TYR A 33 1.49 28.33 3.73
C TYR A 33 1.97 29.11 4.96
N ARG A 34 1.13 29.17 5.98
CA ARG A 34 1.42 29.90 7.23
C ARG A 34 1.77 28.89 8.32
N THR A 35 2.72 29.21 9.17
CA THR A 35 3.07 28.47 10.38
C THR A 35 3.20 29.42 11.56
N GLU A 36 3.07 28.91 12.76
CA GLU A 36 3.45 29.61 13.98
C GLU A 36 4.84 29.13 14.43
N LYS A 37 5.71 30.05 14.79
CA LYS A 37 7.03 29.75 15.35
C LYS A 37 7.38 30.83 16.37
N ASN A 38 7.74 30.44 17.59
CA ASN A 38 8.09 31.36 18.68
C ASN A 38 7.00 32.43 18.93
N ASN A 39 5.72 32.05 18.89
CA ASN A 39 4.54 32.93 19.02
C ASN A 39 4.43 34.02 17.92
N GLU A 40 5.16 33.90 16.81
CA GLU A 40 5.01 34.74 15.63
C GLU A 40 4.45 33.95 14.45
N TYR A 41 3.54 34.57 13.71
CA TYR A 41 3.02 34.02 12.46
C TYR A 41 3.96 34.32 11.30
N LEU A 42 4.52 33.26 10.72
CA LEU A 42 5.39 33.33 9.56
C LEU A 42 4.76 32.61 8.36
N TYR A 43 5.19 32.98 7.17
CA TYR A 43 4.90 32.25 5.95
C TYR A 43 6.05 31.29 5.63
N VAL A 44 5.73 30.22 4.93
CA VAL A 44 6.70 29.21 4.51
C VAL A 44 6.53 28.96 3.03
N PHE A 45 7.64 28.97 2.31
CA PHE A 45 7.76 28.56 0.93
C PHE A 45 8.67 27.32 0.84
N GLY A 46 8.28 26.33 0.04
CA GLY A 46 9.02 25.06 -0.10
C GLY A 46 8.67 24.00 0.94
N TYR A 47 9.41 22.89 0.96
CA TYR A 47 9.13 21.72 1.79
C TYR A 47 10.41 21.05 2.32
N GLY A 48 10.29 20.29 3.41
CA GLY A 48 11.43 19.55 3.97
C GLY A 48 12.62 20.45 4.34
N LYS A 49 13.78 20.20 3.73
CA LYS A 49 15.03 20.97 3.95
C LYS A 49 15.08 22.27 3.15
N SER A 50 14.25 22.45 2.12
CA SER A 50 14.23 23.67 1.29
C SER A 50 13.24 24.74 1.79
N ARG A 51 12.71 24.58 3.01
CA ARG A 51 11.75 25.54 3.59
C ARG A 51 12.42 26.89 3.83
N GLN A 52 11.82 27.92 3.27
CA GLN A 52 12.16 29.32 3.50
C GLN A 52 11.07 29.93 4.37
N PHE A 53 11.46 30.57 5.48
CA PHE A 53 10.55 31.30 6.35
C PHE A 53 10.52 32.76 5.93
N LEU A 54 9.33 33.30 5.72
CA LEU A 54 9.11 34.59 5.09
C LEU A 54 8.18 35.44 5.98
N LYS A 55 8.44 36.75 6.01
CA LYS A 55 7.45 37.73 6.48
C LYS A 55 6.35 37.90 5.43
N LYS A 56 5.27 38.57 5.84
CA LYS A 56 4.09 38.79 4.98
C LYS A 56 4.45 39.50 3.67
N ASP A 57 5.29 40.53 3.73
CA ASP A 57 5.63 41.35 2.55
C ASP A 57 6.52 40.59 1.56
N GLU A 58 7.30 39.60 2.05
CA GLU A 58 8.12 38.71 1.22
C GLU A 58 7.27 37.58 0.60
N ALA A 59 6.27 37.10 1.32
CA ALA A 59 5.38 36.03 0.86
C ALA A 59 4.32 36.52 -0.14
N LEU A 60 3.90 37.79 -0.07
CA LEU A 60 2.82 38.34 -0.89
C LEU A 60 3.12 38.31 -2.40
N PRO A 61 4.32 38.71 -2.89
CA PRO A 61 4.67 38.57 -4.30
C PRO A 61 4.65 37.12 -4.79
N ILE A 62 5.16 36.17 -3.99
CA ILE A 62 5.17 34.74 -4.34
C ILE A 62 3.74 34.21 -4.44
N TYR A 63 2.88 34.57 -3.49
CA TYR A 63 1.46 34.19 -3.55
C TYR A 63 0.77 34.75 -4.80
N LYS A 64 1.03 36.00 -5.18
CA LYS A 64 0.48 36.62 -6.38
C LYS A 64 0.96 35.92 -7.66
N ASP A 65 2.24 35.55 -7.72
CA ASP A 65 2.80 34.78 -8.84
C ASP A 65 2.12 33.41 -8.98
N ILE A 66 1.99 32.67 -7.88
CA ILE A 66 1.27 31.38 -7.86
C ILE A 66 -0.17 31.55 -8.36
N LEU A 67 -0.89 32.56 -7.86
CA LEU A 67 -2.26 32.83 -8.28
C LEU A 67 -2.34 33.14 -9.78
N ASN A 68 -1.44 33.98 -10.28
CA ASN A 68 -1.39 34.33 -11.71
C ASN A 68 -1.12 33.09 -12.57
N LYS A 69 -0.18 32.23 -12.18
CA LYS A 69 0.10 30.97 -12.89
C LYS A 69 -1.09 30.01 -12.87
N ILE A 70 -1.84 29.92 -11.76
CA ILE A 70 -3.08 29.13 -11.71
C ILE A 70 -4.12 29.67 -12.70
N ILE A 71 -4.30 31.00 -12.78
CA ILE A 71 -5.21 31.62 -13.73
C ILE A 71 -4.80 31.29 -15.17
N ILE A 72 -3.51 31.36 -15.49
CA ILE A 72 -2.98 30.97 -16.81
C ILE A 72 -3.22 29.47 -17.08
N ALA A 73 -3.03 28.59 -16.09
CA ALA A 73 -3.30 27.16 -16.24
C ALA A 73 -4.79 26.86 -16.51
N ILE A 74 -5.70 27.62 -15.88
CA ILE A 74 -7.14 27.55 -16.14
C ILE A 74 -7.45 27.98 -17.58
N GLU A 75 -6.80 29.04 -18.08
CA GLU A 75 -6.97 29.50 -19.48
C GLU A 75 -6.38 28.50 -20.49
N TYR A 76 -5.22 27.91 -20.21
CA TYR A 76 -4.67 26.81 -21.00
C TYR A 76 -5.62 25.61 -21.05
N THR A 77 -6.24 25.27 -19.92
CA THR A 77 -7.24 24.19 -19.86
C THR A 77 -8.45 24.50 -20.72
N LYS A 78 -8.98 25.72 -20.63
CA LYS A 78 -10.10 26.20 -21.44
C LYS A 78 -9.84 26.05 -22.95
N ASN A 79 -8.61 26.34 -23.37
CA ASN A 79 -8.18 26.34 -24.76
C ASN A 79 -7.61 24.99 -25.23
N GLY A 80 -7.66 23.94 -24.39
CA GLY A 80 -7.14 22.61 -24.72
C GLY A 80 -5.60 22.51 -24.81
N GLN A 81 -4.87 23.44 -24.21
CA GLN A 81 -3.40 23.55 -24.26
C GLN A 81 -2.74 22.97 -23.00
N ILE A 82 -3.09 21.72 -22.65
CA ILE A 82 -2.71 21.09 -21.38
C ILE A 82 -1.20 20.90 -21.26
N GLU A 83 -0.52 20.64 -22.38
CA GLU A 83 0.93 20.48 -22.49
C GLU A 83 1.70 21.70 -21.95
N LYS A 84 1.15 22.91 -22.08
CA LYS A 84 1.80 24.16 -21.63
C LYS A 84 1.77 24.36 -20.12
N ILE A 85 0.93 23.61 -19.39
CA ILE A 85 0.79 23.79 -17.94
C ILE A 85 2.09 23.41 -17.21
N LYS A 86 2.83 22.41 -17.72
CA LYS A 86 4.12 21.99 -17.16
C LYS A 86 5.17 23.11 -17.19
N GLU A 87 5.12 23.97 -18.20
CA GLU A 87 6.07 25.09 -18.39
C GLU A 87 5.86 26.23 -17.38
N LEU A 88 4.70 26.30 -16.73
CA LEU A 88 4.42 27.35 -15.74
C LEU A 88 5.23 27.18 -14.45
N ASP A 89 5.78 25.99 -14.20
CA ASP A 89 6.52 25.62 -12.98
C ASP A 89 5.84 26.21 -11.73
N ILE A 90 4.58 25.80 -11.54
CA ILE A 90 3.77 26.27 -10.42
C ILE A 90 4.33 25.58 -9.17
N PRO A 91 4.80 26.31 -8.15
CA PRO A 91 5.40 25.71 -6.96
C PRO A 91 4.31 25.15 -6.02
N MET A 92 3.44 24.29 -6.54
CA MET A 92 2.37 23.57 -5.85
C MET A 92 2.39 22.12 -6.30
N TRP A 93 1.81 21.22 -5.50
CA TRP A 93 1.72 19.82 -5.92
C TRP A 93 0.70 19.67 -7.05
N ASN A 94 1.04 18.88 -8.07
CA ASN A 94 0.19 18.64 -9.24
C ASN A 94 -1.24 18.21 -8.88
N MET A 95 -1.41 17.39 -7.83
CA MET A 95 -2.74 16.97 -7.38
C MET A 95 -3.64 18.14 -6.94
N VAL A 96 -3.07 19.22 -6.40
CA VAL A 96 -3.82 20.42 -6.01
C VAL A 96 -4.17 21.24 -7.25
N ILE A 97 -3.21 21.41 -8.17
CA ILE A 97 -3.42 22.12 -9.44
C ILE A 97 -4.50 21.41 -10.25
N GLN A 98 -4.35 20.10 -10.50
CA GLN A 98 -5.34 19.29 -11.20
C GLN A 98 -6.72 19.39 -10.56
N LYS A 99 -6.81 19.37 -9.22
CA LYS A 99 -8.10 19.52 -8.53
C LYS A 99 -8.75 20.87 -8.83
N ILE A 100 -7.97 21.96 -8.81
CA ILE A 100 -8.47 23.29 -9.19
C ILE A 100 -8.96 23.26 -10.64
N LEU A 101 -8.16 22.74 -11.58
CA LEU A 101 -8.53 22.66 -12.98
C LEU A 101 -9.79 21.82 -13.20
N SER A 102 -9.93 20.70 -12.48
CA SER A 102 -11.11 19.81 -12.54
C SER A 102 -12.38 20.43 -11.96
N ILE A 103 -12.27 21.47 -11.10
CA ILE A 103 -13.44 22.22 -10.62
C ILE A 103 -14.00 23.12 -11.73
N TYR A 104 -13.13 23.76 -12.50
CA TYR A 104 -13.54 24.63 -13.61
C TYR A 104 -13.90 23.86 -14.88
N TYR A 105 -13.17 22.76 -15.16
CA TYR A 105 -13.32 21.94 -16.37
C TYR A 105 -13.31 20.44 -16.01
N PRO A 106 -14.38 19.93 -15.38
CA PRO A 106 -14.44 18.54 -14.91
C PRO A 106 -14.34 17.50 -16.02
N GLU A 107 -14.79 17.82 -17.23
CA GLU A 107 -14.69 16.92 -18.39
C GLU A 107 -13.29 16.81 -18.97
N SER A 108 -12.37 17.71 -18.59
CA SER A 108 -11.01 17.71 -19.12
C SER A 108 -10.06 16.77 -18.38
N PHE A 109 -10.42 16.24 -17.21
CA PHE A 109 -9.52 15.43 -16.38
C PHE A 109 -10.22 14.25 -15.73
N LEU A 110 -9.45 13.24 -15.33
CA LEU A 110 -9.93 12.25 -14.38
C LEU A 110 -10.04 12.88 -13.00
N THR A 111 -11.12 12.57 -12.27
CA THR A 111 -11.31 13.00 -10.87
C THR A 111 -10.47 12.15 -9.91
N ILE A 112 -9.15 12.10 -10.12
CA ILE A 112 -8.18 11.29 -9.38
C ILE A 112 -6.89 12.10 -9.20
N GLY A 113 -6.42 12.27 -7.97
CA GLY A 113 -5.18 13.01 -7.67
C GLY A 113 -3.94 12.15 -7.43
N ALA A 114 -4.08 10.83 -7.45
CA ALA A 114 -3.01 9.88 -7.16
C ALA A 114 -2.25 9.55 -8.45
N SER A 115 -0.97 9.93 -8.53
CA SER A 115 -0.20 9.89 -9.77
C SER A 115 0.15 8.48 -10.24
N ASP A 116 0.34 7.54 -9.31
CA ASP A 116 0.47 6.11 -9.58
C ASP A 116 -0.76 5.53 -10.28
N VAL A 117 -1.96 5.91 -9.84
CA VAL A 117 -3.22 5.49 -10.47
C VAL A 117 -3.34 6.02 -11.89
N LEU A 118 -2.99 7.29 -12.07
CA LEU A 118 -3.02 7.93 -13.38
C LEU A 118 -2.02 7.27 -14.35
N ILE A 119 -0.81 6.97 -13.88
CA ILE A 119 0.23 6.28 -14.67
C ILE A 119 -0.21 4.85 -15.02
N ASN A 120 -0.78 4.10 -14.08
CA ASN A 120 -1.30 2.76 -14.36
C ASN A 120 -2.43 2.79 -15.39
N CYS A 121 -3.34 3.75 -15.27
CA CYS A 121 -4.39 4.00 -16.26
C CYS A 121 -3.79 4.31 -17.65
N ALA A 122 -2.76 5.15 -17.72
CA ALA A 122 -2.10 5.48 -18.98
C ALA A 122 -1.37 4.30 -19.62
N ASN A 123 -0.72 3.45 -18.82
CA ASN A 123 -0.08 2.22 -19.30
C ASN A 123 -1.12 1.25 -19.88
N GLU A 124 -2.23 1.02 -19.17
CA GLU A 124 -3.31 0.13 -19.62
C GLU A 124 -4.00 0.67 -20.88
N LEU A 125 -4.08 2.00 -20.99
CA LEU A 125 -4.57 2.67 -22.19
C LEU A 125 -3.51 2.77 -23.29
N GLU A 126 -2.29 2.23 -23.12
CA GLU A 126 -1.21 2.31 -24.10
C GLU A 126 -0.97 3.74 -24.60
N LEU A 127 -0.81 4.69 -23.68
CA LEU A 127 -0.44 6.07 -24.01
C LEU A 127 1.09 6.17 -24.17
N ASP A 128 1.57 6.32 -25.40
CA ASP A 128 2.98 6.44 -25.76
C ASP A 128 3.39 7.84 -26.25
N ASN A 129 2.41 8.73 -26.45
CA ASN A 129 2.61 10.11 -26.93
C ASN A 129 3.07 11.10 -25.86
N ILE A 130 3.13 10.67 -24.59
CA ILE A 130 3.49 11.52 -23.45
C ILE A 130 4.39 10.77 -22.45
N GLU A 131 5.16 11.52 -21.67
CA GLU A 131 6.01 10.95 -20.63
C GLU A 131 5.18 10.52 -19.41
N LEU A 132 5.25 9.23 -19.05
CA LEU A 132 4.47 8.63 -17.95
C LEU A 132 5.17 8.72 -16.59
N ILE A 133 5.46 9.94 -16.14
CA ILE A 133 6.09 10.24 -14.85
C ILE A 133 5.18 11.08 -13.93
N ARG A 134 5.48 11.09 -12.63
CA ARG A 134 4.62 11.75 -11.61
C ARG A 134 4.51 13.26 -11.85
N GLU A 135 5.59 13.86 -12.32
CA GLU A 135 5.72 15.28 -12.66
C GLU A 135 4.80 15.68 -13.83
N ASN A 136 4.41 14.71 -14.67
CA ASN A 136 3.51 14.92 -15.81
C ASN A 136 2.04 14.53 -15.53
N SER A 137 1.68 14.28 -14.26
CA SER A 137 0.37 13.75 -13.86
C SER A 137 -0.84 14.55 -14.36
N ILE A 138 -0.74 15.87 -14.56
CA ILE A 138 -1.85 16.69 -15.08
C ILE A 138 -2.14 16.34 -16.54
N GLN A 139 -1.10 16.24 -17.38
CA GLN A 139 -1.24 15.86 -18.79
C GLN A 139 -1.68 14.40 -18.91
N ILE A 140 -1.11 13.50 -18.10
CA ILE A 140 -1.53 12.09 -18.04
C ILE A 140 -3.03 11.98 -17.73
N SER A 141 -3.52 12.73 -16.73
CA SER A 141 -4.94 12.74 -16.37
C SER A 141 -5.84 13.19 -17.53
N HIS A 142 -5.40 14.20 -18.28
CA HIS A 142 -6.13 14.69 -19.44
C HIS A 142 -6.19 13.65 -20.58
N GLU A 143 -5.05 13.08 -20.97
CA GLU A 143 -4.98 12.10 -22.06
C GLU A 143 -5.79 10.85 -21.72
N CYS A 144 -5.69 10.34 -20.49
CA CYS A 144 -6.53 9.23 -20.03
C CYS A 144 -8.02 9.56 -20.14
N LYS A 145 -8.44 10.74 -19.65
CA LYS A 145 -9.84 11.18 -19.72
C LYS A 145 -10.32 11.31 -21.16
N SER A 146 -9.50 11.87 -22.05
CA SER A 146 -9.79 12.01 -23.48
C SER A 146 -9.97 10.64 -24.14
N LYS A 147 -9.02 9.72 -23.98
CA LYS A 147 -9.07 8.37 -24.58
C LYS A 147 -10.25 7.56 -24.05
N LEU A 148 -10.51 7.61 -22.73
CA LEU A 148 -11.68 6.97 -22.13
C LEU A 148 -12.98 7.57 -22.66
N SER A 149 -13.13 8.89 -22.66
CA SER A 149 -14.40 9.53 -23.08
C SER A 149 -14.72 9.31 -24.56
N ASN A 150 -13.74 8.92 -25.38
CA ASN A 150 -13.93 8.56 -26.79
C ASN A 150 -14.20 7.06 -27.03
N SER A 151 -14.22 6.23 -25.98
CA SER A 151 -14.44 4.79 -26.07
C SER A 151 -15.72 4.33 -25.37
N LEU A 152 -16.33 3.25 -25.87
CA LEU A 152 -17.43 2.58 -25.18
C LEU A 152 -16.87 1.71 -24.03
N PRO A 153 -17.56 1.60 -22.88
CA PRO A 153 -18.83 2.24 -22.53
C PRO A 153 -18.69 3.66 -21.93
N PHE A 154 -17.46 4.15 -21.78
CA PHE A 154 -17.13 5.36 -21.02
C PHE A 154 -17.69 6.65 -21.60
N ASN A 155 -17.88 6.75 -22.92
CA ASN A 155 -18.50 7.89 -23.58
C ASN A 155 -19.95 8.18 -23.13
N LYS A 156 -20.61 7.21 -22.47
CA LYS A 156 -21.95 7.36 -21.87
C LYS A 156 -21.93 7.60 -20.37
N TRP A 157 -20.75 7.61 -19.75
CA TRP A 157 -20.59 7.73 -18.30
C TRP A 157 -20.28 9.18 -17.94
N SER A 158 -20.78 9.63 -16.78
CA SER A 158 -20.38 10.91 -16.24
C SER A 158 -18.90 10.90 -15.85
N TYR A 159 -18.25 12.06 -15.82
CA TYR A 159 -16.84 12.17 -15.43
C TYR A 159 -16.58 11.59 -14.03
N GLU A 160 -17.53 11.73 -13.08
CA GLU A 160 -17.42 11.13 -11.74
C GLU A 160 -17.44 9.61 -11.82
N LYS A 161 -18.36 9.03 -12.61
CA LYS A 161 -18.46 7.58 -12.76
C LYS A 161 -17.21 6.98 -13.37
N ILE A 162 -16.62 7.64 -14.37
CA ILE A 162 -15.33 7.24 -14.94
C ILE A 162 -14.24 7.31 -13.87
N GLY A 163 -14.15 8.42 -13.14
CA GLY A 163 -13.18 8.59 -12.06
C GLY A 163 -13.31 7.52 -10.97
N THR A 164 -14.53 7.22 -10.50
CA THR A 164 -14.78 6.15 -9.52
C THR A 164 -14.39 4.78 -10.06
N PHE A 165 -14.72 4.47 -11.31
CA PHE A 165 -14.35 3.19 -11.90
C PHE A 165 -12.84 3.02 -12.02
N ILE A 166 -12.13 4.01 -12.56
CA ILE A 166 -10.66 3.96 -12.70
C ILE A 166 -10.01 3.88 -11.32
N TRP A 167 -10.53 4.63 -10.36
CA TRP A 167 -10.14 4.52 -8.96
C TRP A 167 -10.32 3.10 -8.42
N ASP A 168 -11.49 2.50 -8.57
CA ASP A 168 -11.77 1.15 -8.05
C ASP A 168 -10.97 0.05 -8.78
N PHE A 169 -10.69 0.25 -10.07
CA PHE A 169 -9.93 -0.69 -10.88
C PHE A 169 -8.44 -0.72 -10.49
N PHE A 170 -7.81 0.46 -10.37
CA PHE A 170 -6.36 0.55 -10.10
C PHE A 170 -6.00 0.75 -8.62
N GLU A 171 -6.86 1.38 -7.82
CA GLU A 171 -6.70 1.54 -6.36
C GLU A 171 -7.64 0.67 -5.55
N GLY A 172 -8.82 0.30 -6.03
CA GLY A 172 -9.79 -0.50 -5.27
C GLY A 172 -9.27 -1.90 -4.90
N GLU A 173 -8.30 -2.44 -5.66
CA GLU A 173 -7.55 -3.64 -5.25
C GLU A 173 -6.50 -3.33 -4.15
N ASN A 174 -5.85 -2.17 -4.23
CA ASN A 174 -4.82 -1.74 -3.27
C ASN A 174 -5.40 -1.21 -1.93
N ARG A 175 -6.59 -0.60 -1.93
CA ARG A 175 -7.24 -0.02 -0.73
C ARG A 175 -8.25 -0.93 -0.04
N LYS A 176 -8.75 -2.00 -0.67
CA LYS A 176 -9.34 -3.12 0.08
C LYS A 176 -8.33 -3.76 1.05
N LYS A 177 -7.02 -3.52 0.86
CA LYS A 177 -5.95 -3.89 1.79
C LYS A 177 -5.62 -2.82 2.87
N SER A 178 -6.13 -1.59 2.80
CA SER A 178 -5.58 -0.45 3.58
C SER A 178 -6.54 0.28 4.55
N SER A 179 -7.78 -0.16 4.75
CA SER A 179 -8.70 0.44 5.74
C SER A 179 -9.16 -0.48 6.88
N LYS A 180 -8.60 -1.69 6.96
CA LYS A 180 -8.42 -2.40 8.24
C LYS A 180 -7.02 -2.03 8.75
N PRO A 181 -6.74 -2.05 10.07
CA PRO A 181 -5.34 -2.08 10.51
C PRO A 181 -4.65 -3.14 9.64
N SER A 182 -3.64 -2.73 8.86
CA SER A 182 -3.10 -3.58 7.81
C SER A 182 -2.66 -4.87 8.49
N LYS A 183 -3.35 -5.98 8.21
CA LYS A 183 -3.01 -7.26 8.81
C LYS A 183 -1.53 -7.49 8.55
N GLN A 184 -0.75 -7.58 9.62
CA GLN A 184 0.65 -7.90 9.48
C GLN A 184 0.78 -9.41 9.29
N TYR A 185 1.78 -9.79 8.51
CA TYR A 185 2.12 -11.18 8.28
C TYR A 185 3.45 -11.46 8.96
N TRP A 186 3.42 -12.40 9.90
CA TRP A 186 4.56 -12.73 10.74
C TRP A 186 5.05 -14.13 10.38
N LEU A 187 6.34 -14.25 10.08
CA LEU A 187 6.99 -15.55 9.99
C LEU A 187 7.53 -15.93 11.37
N TYR A 188 7.11 -17.08 11.88
CA TYR A 188 7.33 -17.50 13.27
C TYR A 188 7.89 -18.93 13.36
N SER A 189 8.84 -19.13 14.29
CA SER A 189 9.47 -20.41 14.60
C SER A 189 9.14 -20.83 16.04
N PRO A 190 8.28 -21.86 16.24
CA PRO A 190 7.91 -22.34 17.56
C PRO A 190 9.01 -23.26 18.13
N GLY A 191 10.15 -22.64 18.47
CA GLY A 191 11.35 -23.31 18.96
C GLY A 191 12.21 -23.95 17.87
N THR A 192 13.36 -24.47 18.28
CA THR A 192 14.30 -25.18 17.40
C THR A 192 13.58 -26.32 16.69
N GLU A 193 13.72 -26.38 15.35
CA GLU A 193 13.01 -27.34 14.49
C GLU A 193 11.49 -27.40 14.69
N ALA A 194 10.89 -26.27 15.11
CA ALA A 194 9.46 -26.15 15.38
C ALA A 194 8.94 -27.15 16.43
N ARG A 195 9.77 -27.53 17.41
CA ARG A 195 9.41 -28.54 18.43
C ARG A 195 8.13 -28.24 19.21
N LYS A 196 7.74 -26.97 19.35
CA LYS A 196 6.50 -26.55 20.04
C LYS A 196 5.26 -26.52 19.17
N TRP A 197 5.38 -26.76 17.85
CA TRP A 197 4.28 -26.58 16.92
C TRP A 197 3.04 -27.41 17.27
N ASN A 198 3.23 -28.70 17.60
CA ASN A 198 2.09 -29.57 17.87
C ASN A 198 1.29 -29.16 19.12
N GLU A 199 1.99 -28.81 20.19
CA GLU A 199 1.43 -28.29 21.44
C GLU A 199 0.64 -27.00 21.18
N PHE A 200 1.29 -26.00 20.58
CA PHE A 200 0.69 -24.72 20.23
C PHE A 200 -0.51 -24.81 19.30
N TYR A 201 -0.48 -25.75 18.35
CA TYR A 201 -1.61 -25.99 17.47
C TYR A 201 -2.83 -26.54 18.22
N ILE A 202 -2.64 -27.55 19.08
CA ILE A 202 -3.72 -28.19 19.84
C ILE A 202 -4.35 -27.21 20.82
N GLU A 203 -3.51 -26.40 21.49
CA GLU A 203 -3.95 -25.45 22.51
C GLU A 203 -4.47 -24.12 21.93
N GLY A 204 -4.28 -23.88 20.62
CA GLY A 204 -4.72 -22.63 19.99
C GLY A 204 -3.93 -21.42 20.46
N ILE A 205 -2.61 -21.55 20.63
CA ILE A 205 -1.73 -20.49 21.14
C ILE A 205 -0.46 -20.33 20.31
N MET A 206 0.19 -19.18 20.42
CA MET A 206 1.62 -19.01 20.13
C MET A 206 2.35 -18.57 21.41
N GLY A 207 3.52 -19.15 21.67
CA GLY A 207 4.37 -18.77 22.79
C GLY A 207 5.68 -18.12 22.35
N LEU A 208 6.32 -17.32 23.20
CA LEU A 208 7.69 -16.84 22.98
C LEU A 208 8.59 -17.27 24.13
N GLY A 209 9.80 -17.75 23.81
CA GLY A 209 10.79 -18.18 24.79
C GLY A 209 11.47 -17.03 25.54
N TRP A 210 12.71 -17.27 25.98
CA TRP A 210 13.45 -16.42 26.92
C TRP A 210 12.68 -16.24 28.24
N ASP A 211 12.33 -17.35 28.89
CA ASP A 211 11.48 -17.36 30.08
C ASP A 211 12.11 -16.67 31.29
N GLU A 212 13.45 -16.67 31.42
CA GLU A 212 14.17 -16.00 32.53
C GLU A 212 13.97 -14.49 32.61
N ILE A 213 13.60 -13.82 31.50
CA ILE A 213 13.28 -12.38 31.52
C ILE A 213 11.80 -12.12 31.88
N GLY A 214 11.01 -13.17 32.15
CA GLY A 214 9.65 -13.05 32.67
C GLY A 214 8.66 -12.30 31.77
N ASP A 215 7.68 -11.67 32.41
CA ASP A 215 6.59 -10.92 31.77
C ASP A 215 7.13 -9.68 31.04
N LEU A 216 6.74 -9.49 29.78
CA LEU A 216 7.23 -8.38 28.96
C LEU A 216 6.62 -7.03 29.33
N THR A 217 5.48 -7.00 30.02
CA THR A 217 4.79 -5.76 30.42
C THR A 217 5.60 -4.93 31.42
N GLN A 218 6.60 -5.53 32.09
CA GLN A 218 7.49 -4.82 33.00
C GLN A 218 8.50 -3.90 32.30
N TYR A 219 8.72 -4.07 30.99
CA TYR A 219 9.72 -3.34 30.22
C TYR A 219 9.09 -2.17 29.46
N LYS A 220 9.70 -0.98 29.57
CA LYS A 220 9.16 0.25 28.93
C LYS A 220 9.84 0.56 27.60
N SER A 221 10.99 -0.05 27.34
CA SER A 221 11.80 0.22 26.16
C SER A 221 12.51 -1.03 25.64
N ARG A 222 12.91 -0.96 24.37
CA ARG A 222 13.77 -1.98 23.75
C ARG A 222 15.11 -2.14 24.45
N ASP A 223 15.61 -1.07 25.07
CA ASP A 223 16.87 -1.11 25.82
C ASP A 223 16.71 -1.85 27.15
N ASP A 224 15.55 -1.74 27.82
CA ASP A 224 15.24 -2.53 29.02
C ASP A 224 15.19 -4.02 28.70
N ILE A 225 14.51 -4.39 27.61
CA ILE A 225 14.45 -5.78 27.13
C ILE A 225 15.86 -6.28 26.80
N LYS A 226 16.67 -5.46 26.14
CA LYS A 226 18.07 -5.79 25.81
C LYS A 226 18.89 -6.05 27.07
N LYS A 227 18.78 -5.18 28.07
CA LYS A 227 19.50 -5.33 29.34
C LYS A 227 19.10 -6.64 30.04
N ALA A 228 17.80 -6.92 30.18
CA ALA A 228 17.33 -8.16 30.79
C ALA A 228 17.84 -9.41 30.06
N LEU A 229 17.83 -9.40 28.72
CA LEU A 229 18.34 -10.52 27.92
C LEU A 229 19.85 -10.75 28.11
N VAL A 230 20.64 -9.68 28.29
CA VAL A 230 22.08 -9.77 28.55
C VAL A 230 22.34 -10.27 29.96
N ASP A 231 21.61 -9.75 30.95
CA ASP A 231 21.78 -10.11 32.36
C ASP A 231 21.42 -11.59 32.63
N SER A 232 20.35 -12.10 31.98
CA SER A 232 19.93 -13.50 32.14
C SER A 232 20.76 -14.49 31.32
N TYR A 233 21.00 -14.21 30.03
CA TYR A 233 21.55 -15.22 29.10
C TYR A 233 22.99 -14.95 28.66
N GLY A 234 23.60 -13.82 29.05
CA GLY A 234 24.95 -13.43 28.64
C GLY A 234 25.18 -13.41 27.12
N GLY A 235 26.45 -13.56 26.71
CA GLY A 235 26.87 -13.84 25.32
C GLY A 235 27.53 -12.67 24.57
N VAL A 236 28.33 -13.02 23.55
CA VAL A 236 29.07 -12.08 22.69
C VAL A 236 28.21 -11.76 21.45
N GLY A 237 27.65 -10.54 21.36
CA GLY A 237 26.86 -10.10 20.21
C GLY A 237 25.77 -9.08 20.56
N SER A 238 25.10 -8.53 19.54
CA SER A 238 24.15 -7.41 19.72
C SER A 238 22.77 -7.77 20.30
N LYS A 239 22.45 -9.07 20.45
CA LYS A 239 21.12 -9.61 20.84
C LYS A 239 19.94 -9.03 20.03
N LYS A 240 20.21 -8.42 18.87
CA LYS A 240 19.26 -7.57 18.14
C LYS A 240 18.00 -8.34 17.71
N ASN A 241 18.16 -9.60 17.32
CA ASN A 241 17.04 -10.44 16.90
C ASN A 241 16.16 -10.83 18.10
N ASP A 242 16.77 -11.18 19.23
CA ASP A 242 16.07 -11.56 20.46
C ASP A 242 15.28 -10.36 21.02
N VAL A 243 15.92 -9.17 21.06
CA VAL A 243 15.26 -7.92 21.43
C VAL A 243 14.09 -7.61 20.50
N SER A 244 14.28 -7.78 19.19
CA SER A 244 13.21 -7.51 18.23
C SER A 244 12.07 -8.51 18.37
N ALA A 245 12.35 -9.80 18.58
CA ALA A 245 11.31 -10.81 18.79
C ALA A 245 10.46 -10.51 20.03
N ASN A 246 11.09 -10.13 21.15
CA ASN A 246 10.36 -9.78 22.37
C ASN A 246 9.56 -8.47 22.19
N ASP A 247 10.18 -7.41 21.69
CA ASP A 247 9.51 -6.11 21.45
C ASP A 247 8.34 -6.23 20.45
N ASP A 248 8.55 -6.93 19.33
CA ASP A 248 7.51 -7.12 18.31
C ASP A 248 6.34 -7.95 18.86
N PHE A 249 6.63 -8.96 19.69
CA PHE A 249 5.61 -9.83 20.27
C PHE A 249 4.67 -9.09 21.24
N ILE A 250 5.20 -8.20 22.08
CA ILE A 250 4.36 -7.40 23.01
C ILE A 250 3.74 -6.17 22.33
N ASN A 251 4.52 -5.41 21.55
CA ASN A 251 4.14 -4.06 21.11
C ASN A 251 3.59 -3.98 19.68
N LYS A 252 3.82 -4.99 18.82
CA LYS A 252 3.52 -4.86 17.38
C LYS A 252 2.56 -5.90 16.83
N ILE A 253 2.52 -7.11 17.39
CA ILE A 253 1.49 -8.09 17.03
C ILE A 253 0.13 -7.59 17.53
N ASN A 254 -0.84 -7.51 16.62
CA ASN A 254 -2.23 -7.13 16.91
C ASN A 254 -3.20 -8.28 16.66
N ILE A 255 -4.36 -8.25 17.32
CA ILE A 255 -5.49 -9.14 16.99
C ILE A 255 -5.83 -8.98 15.50
N GLY A 256 -5.98 -10.10 14.80
CA GLY A 256 -6.26 -10.14 13.36
C GLY A 256 -5.01 -10.27 12.46
N ASP A 257 -3.81 -10.14 13.00
CA ASP A 257 -2.55 -10.44 12.29
C ASP A 257 -2.45 -11.93 11.95
N ILE A 258 -1.66 -12.25 10.93
CA ILE A 258 -1.46 -13.63 10.44
C ILE A 258 -0.09 -14.14 10.89
N ILE A 259 -0.08 -15.31 11.54
CA ILE A 259 1.15 -16.02 11.93
C ILE A 259 1.36 -17.19 10.97
N ILE A 260 2.46 -17.17 10.23
CA ILE A 260 2.92 -18.24 9.33
C ILE A 260 4.04 -19.01 10.02
N ILE A 261 3.88 -20.33 10.12
CA ILE A 261 4.79 -21.21 10.87
C ILE A 261 5.83 -21.81 9.95
N LYS A 262 7.09 -21.75 10.39
CA LYS A 262 8.19 -22.42 9.73
C LYS A 262 8.91 -23.42 10.62
N LYS A 263 9.48 -24.44 9.97
CA LYS A 263 10.44 -25.38 10.53
C LYS A 263 11.78 -25.21 9.82
N GLY A 264 12.81 -24.90 10.61
CA GLY A 264 14.14 -24.58 10.09
C GLY A 264 14.12 -23.40 9.11
N LYS A 265 14.75 -23.59 7.95
CA LYS A 265 14.87 -22.59 6.87
C LYS A 265 14.09 -22.94 5.60
N THR A 266 13.50 -24.13 5.51
CA THR A 266 13.06 -24.68 4.21
C THR A 266 11.70 -25.39 4.29
N GLU A 267 10.96 -25.25 5.37
CA GLU A 267 9.67 -25.90 5.55
C GLU A 267 8.64 -24.98 6.22
N LEU A 268 7.43 -24.92 5.68
CA LEU A 268 6.26 -24.28 6.27
C LEU A 268 5.37 -25.34 6.93
N LEU A 269 4.70 -24.99 8.03
CA LEU A 269 3.88 -25.94 8.80
C LEU A 269 2.41 -25.55 8.93
N GLY A 270 2.04 -24.32 8.58
CA GLY A 270 0.67 -23.83 8.68
C GLY A 270 0.58 -22.33 8.94
N TYR A 271 -0.65 -21.85 9.14
CA TYR A 271 -0.90 -20.48 9.55
C TYR A 271 -2.14 -20.33 10.43
N GLY A 272 -2.21 -19.23 11.16
CA GLY A 272 -3.34 -18.87 12.02
C GLY A 272 -3.51 -17.37 12.16
N ILE A 273 -4.61 -16.97 12.80
CA ILE A 273 -4.99 -15.57 13.02
C ILE A 273 -4.88 -15.27 14.51
N VAL A 274 -4.24 -14.15 14.87
CA VAL A 274 -4.15 -13.72 16.28
C VAL A 274 -5.53 -13.39 16.82
N ASP A 275 -5.91 -14.02 17.93
CA ASP A 275 -7.24 -13.96 18.54
C ASP A 275 -7.23 -13.36 19.96
N SER A 276 -6.07 -12.97 20.47
CA SER A 276 -5.99 -12.24 21.75
C SER A 276 -4.85 -11.23 21.82
N ASP A 277 -4.97 -10.32 22.79
CA ASP A 277 -3.86 -9.56 23.31
C ASP A 277 -2.82 -10.48 23.98
N TYR A 278 -1.65 -9.90 24.26
CA TYR A 278 -0.59 -10.56 25.02
C TYR A 278 -1.04 -10.89 26.44
N TYR A 279 -0.65 -12.06 26.94
CA TYR A 279 -0.67 -12.36 28.36
C TYR A 279 0.53 -13.23 28.76
N TYR A 280 0.87 -13.19 30.03
CA TYR A 280 1.90 -14.03 30.62
C TYR A 280 1.23 -15.14 31.46
N SER A 281 1.63 -16.40 31.27
CA SER A 281 1.08 -17.54 32.03
C SER A 281 2.18 -18.40 32.63
N ASN A 282 2.04 -18.69 33.92
CA ASN A 282 2.91 -19.61 34.64
C ASN A 282 2.45 -21.07 34.56
N ASP A 283 1.37 -21.35 33.84
CA ASP A 283 0.83 -22.72 33.69
C ASP A 283 1.73 -23.59 32.80
N TYR A 284 2.65 -22.97 32.05
CA TYR A 284 3.59 -23.61 31.14
C TYR A 284 5.00 -23.62 31.72
N ASN A 285 5.74 -24.72 31.54
CA ASN A 285 7.13 -24.82 32.00
C ASN A 285 8.08 -23.90 31.20
N GLU A 286 7.79 -23.67 29.91
CA GLU A 286 8.56 -22.85 28.99
C GLU A 286 7.62 -22.16 27.98
N TYR A 287 8.07 -21.07 27.36
CA TYR A 287 7.29 -20.25 26.43
C TYR A 287 6.08 -19.55 27.08
N LYS A 288 6.31 -18.92 28.23
CA LYS A 288 5.28 -18.32 29.11
C LYS A 288 4.64 -17.03 28.59
N LYS A 289 5.17 -16.47 27.50
CA LYS A 289 4.71 -15.25 26.83
C LYS A 289 3.75 -15.64 25.71
N ILE A 290 2.45 -15.41 25.87
CA ILE A 290 1.43 -16.10 25.08
C ILE A 290 0.48 -15.12 24.37
N ARG A 291 0.01 -15.53 23.19
CA ARG A 291 -1.19 -15.02 22.51
C ARG A 291 -2.02 -16.19 22.01
N LYS A 292 -3.35 -16.07 22.06
CA LYS A 292 -4.26 -17.06 21.45
C LYS A 292 -4.28 -16.89 19.93
N ILE A 293 -4.30 -18.01 19.22
CA ILE A 293 -4.31 -18.08 17.76
C ILE A 293 -5.45 -18.99 17.31
N ASP A 294 -6.27 -18.47 16.42
CA ASP A 294 -7.23 -19.22 15.63
C ASP A 294 -6.51 -19.85 14.43
N TRP A 295 -5.96 -21.05 14.63
CA TRP A 295 -5.21 -21.78 13.60
C TRP A 295 -6.12 -22.22 12.44
N LYS A 296 -5.72 -21.91 11.21
CA LYS A 296 -6.54 -22.14 10.00
C LYS A 296 -6.06 -23.30 9.15
N LEU A 297 -4.76 -23.55 9.16
CA LEU A 297 -4.17 -24.57 8.33
C LEU A 297 -2.99 -25.22 9.05
N LYS A 298 -2.87 -26.54 8.91
CA LYS A 298 -1.75 -27.35 9.38
C LYS A 298 -1.32 -28.31 8.29
N GLY A 299 -0.02 -28.46 8.10
CA GLY A 299 0.57 -29.38 7.13
C GLY A 299 2.09 -29.30 7.15
N SER A 300 2.71 -29.65 6.03
CA SER A 300 4.15 -29.58 5.81
C SER A 300 4.40 -29.30 4.33
N TRP A 301 5.03 -28.16 4.04
CA TRP A 301 5.37 -27.74 2.68
C TRP A 301 6.85 -27.41 2.61
N LYS A 302 7.60 -28.21 1.85
CA LYS A 302 9.01 -27.93 1.58
C LYS A 302 9.12 -26.85 0.50
N ILE A 303 10.08 -25.97 0.68
CA ILE A 303 10.40 -24.89 -0.27
C ILE A 303 11.86 -24.99 -0.68
N ASP A 304 12.17 -24.53 -1.88
CA ASP A 304 13.49 -24.61 -2.53
C ASP A 304 14.39 -23.39 -2.24
N TYR A 305 13.99 -22.53 -1.31
CA TYR A 305 14.75 -21.35 -0.89
C TYR A 305 14.80 -21.17 0.64
N ASN A 306 15.78 -20.40 1.10
CA ASN A 306 15.99 -20.16 2.54
C ASN A 306 15.06 -19.07 3.12
N LEU A 307 14.29 -19.42 4.15
CA LEU A 307 13.57 -18.48 5.01
C LEU A 307 14.53 -17.69 5.91
N VAL A 308 14.07 -16.53 6.41
CA VAL A 308 14.80 -15.77 7.42
C VAL A 308 15.00 -16.62 8.68
N THR A 309 16.14 -16.43 9.35
CA THR A 309 16.53 -17.28 10.49
C THR A 309 15.95 -16.82 11.82
N LYS A 310 15.41 -15.60 11.89
CA LYS A 310 14.84 -15.01 13.10
C LYS A 310 13.64 -15.82 13.61
N THR A 311 13.46 -15.84 14.94
CA THR A 311 12.33 -16.52 15.60
C THR A 311 11.00 -15.92 15.20
N LEU A 312 10.91 -14.60 15.12
CA LEU A 312 9.72 -13.84 14.74
C LEU A 312 10.14 -12.70 13.81
N THR A 313 9.41 -12.49 12.72
CA THR A 313 9.69 -11.41 11.76
C THR A 313 8.43 -10.95 11.05
N ASP A 314 8.19 -9.64 11.07
CA ASP A 314 7.23 -9.00 10.17
C ASP A 314 7.73 -9.08 8.72
N ILE A 315 7.02 -9.84 7.89
CA ILE A 315 7.30 -10.03 6.47
C ILE A 315 6.30 -9.28 5.57
N THR A 316 5.43 -8.44 6.14
CA THR A 316 4.36 -7.72 5.43
C THR A 316 4.89 -6.92 4.23
N LYS A 317 6.11 -6.39 4.34
CA LYS A 317 6.74 -5.55 3.30
C LYS A 317 7.85 -6.26 2.52
N TYR A 318 8.05 -7.56 2.75
CA TYR A 318 9.12 -8.28 2.08
C TYR A 318 8.70 -8.55 0.64
N LYS A 319 9.58 -8.27 -0.32
CA LYS A 319 9.35 -8.63 -1.72
C LYS A 319 9.35 -10.15 -1.86
N ALA A 320 8.49 -10.66 -2.73
CA ALA A 320 8.51 -12.07 -3.07
C ALA A 320 9.85 -12.48 -3.68
N LYS A 321 10.15 -13.77 -3.58
CA LYS A 321 11.32 -14.36 -4.25
C LYS A 321 11.00 -14.79 -5.68
N ASP A 322 9.75 -15.19 -5.91
CA ASP A 322 9.21 -15.45 -7.23
C ASP A 322 8.56 -14.16 -7.75
N SER A 323 8.91 -13.77 -8.99
CA SER A 323 8.37 -12.59 -9.67
C SER A 323 6.87 -12.66 -9.94
N ASN A 324 6.25 -13.83 -9.83
CA ASN A 324 4.80 -14.01 -9.97
C ASN A 324 4.00 -13.42 -8.80
N TYR A 325 4.66 -13.03 -7.70
CA TYR A 325 4.01 -12.48 -6.51
C TYR A 325 4.57 -11.10 -6.16
N ASN A 326 3.71 -10.21 -5.65
CA ASN A 326 4.14 -8.88 -5.24
C ASN A 326 4.84 -8.91 -3.88
N THR A 327 4.32 -9.72 -2.95
CA THR A 327 4.82 -9.81 -1.58
C THR A 327 5.20 -11.23 -1.18
N PHE A 328 6.13 -11.34 -0.24
CA PHE A 328 6.62 -12.63 0.22
C PHE A 328 5.55 -13.44 0.94
N TYR A 329 4.67 -12.80 1.72
CA TYR A 329 3.60 -13.53 2.39
C TYR A 329 2.57 -14.09 1.40
N GLU A 330 2.27 -13.41 0.29
CA GLU A 330 1.40 -13.94 -0.78
C GLU A 330 1.98 -15.23 -1.35
N GLN A 331 3.28 -15.24 -1.66
CA GLN A 331 3.98 -16.43 -2.12
C GLN A 331 3.88 -17.59 -1.11
N LEU A 332 4.14 -17.34 0.19
CA LEU A 332 4.06 -18.39 1.20
C LEU A 332 2.64 -18.92 1.40
N MET A 333 1.65 -18.03 1.38
CA MET A 333 0.25 -18.41 1.51
C MET A 333 -0.18 -19.26 0.32
N GLU A 334 0.16 -18.87 -0.91
CA GLU A 334 -0.16 -19.65 -2.11
C GLU A 334 0.45 -21.04 -2.05
N ILE A 335 1.72 -21.19 -1.68
CA ILE A 335 2.38 -22.50 -1.50
C ILE A 335 1.59 -23.41 -0.54
N MET A 336 1.06 -22.84 0.55
CA MET A 336 0.30 -23.61 1.54
C MET A 336 -1.14 -23.90 1.11
N THR A 337 -1.75 -23.04 0.30
CA THR A 337 -3.17 -23.15 -0.11
C THR A 337 -3.37 -23.79 -1.48
N ASP A 338 -2.33 -23.89 -2.29
CA ASP A 338 -2.41 -24.44 -3.64
C ASP A 338 -2.40 -25.98 -3.63
N LYS A 339 -3.62 -26.55 -3.63
CA LYS A 339 -3.89 -27.84 -4.27
C LYS A 339 -4.23 -27.55 -5.73
N ASN A 340 -3.22 -27.54 -6.59
CA ASN A 340 -3.31 -27.45 -8.04
C ASN A 340 -4.41 -28.38 -8.60
N HIS A 341 -5.63 -27.87 -8.79
CA HIS A 341 -6.66 -28.34 -9.75
C HIS A 341 -8.02 -27.61 -9.65
N ASN A 342 -8.35 -26.94 -8.54
CA ASN A 342 -9.74 -26.50 -8.29
C ASN A 342 -10.08 -25.04 -8.63
N ASN A 343 -9.16 -24.25 -9.19
CA ASN A 343 -9.41 -22.82 -9.45
C ASN A 343 -9.78 -22.51 -10.91
N PHE A 344 -9.37 -23.34 -11.87
CA PHE A 344 -9.71 -23.13 -13.28
C PHE A 344 -11.18 -23.45 -13.56
N GLU A 345 -11.67 -24.62 -13.14
CA GLU A 345 -13.08 -24.99 -13.31
C GLU A 345 -14.04 -24.10 -12.50
N LYS A 346 -13.63 -23.62 -11.32
CA LYS A 346 -14.43 -22.66 -10.53
C LYS A 346 -14.47 -21.25 -11.14
N LYS A 347 -13.43 -20.85 -11.88
CA LYS A 347 -13.43 -19.61 -12.65
C LYS A 347 -14.30 -19.76 -13.90
N LEU A 348 -14.22 -20.90 -14.59
CA LEU A 348 -15.03 -21.19 -15.77
C LEU A 348 -16.52 -21.40 -15.45
N ALA A 349 -16.87 -21.99 -14.29
CA ALA A 349 -18.24 -22.22 -13.87
C ALA A 349 -19.08 -20.95 -13.62
N LYS A 350 -18.47 -19.76 -13.72
CA LYS A 350 -19.15 -18.47 -13.63
C LYS A 350 -19.63 -17.93 -14.98
N PHE A 351 -19.16 -18.54 -16.07
CA PHE A 351 -19.51 -18.17 -17.43
C PHE A 351 -20.46 -19.22 -18.00
N ASP A 352 -21.44 -18.80 -18.78
CA ASP A 352 -22.33 -19.75 -19.44
C ASP A 352 -21.62 -20.46 -20.60
N LYS A 353 -22.22 -21.56 -21.07
CA LYS A 353 -21.62 -22.40 -22.11
C LYS A 353 -21.34 -21.61 -23.39
N LYS A 354 -22.17 -20.63 -23.72
CA LYS A 354 -22.06 -19.83 -24.94
C LYS A 354 -20.95 -18.79 -24.81
N GLU A 355 -20.82 -18.15 -23.64
CA GLU A 355 -19.71 -17.25 -23.34
C GLU A 355 -18.35 -17.96 -23.41
N LEU A 356 -18.28 -19.20 -22.92
CA LEU A 356 -17.07 -20.02 -23.00
C LEU A 356 -16.77 -20.45 -24.45
N GLU A 357 -17.80 -20.84 -25.21
CA GLU A 357 -17.64 -21.18 -26.64
C GLU A 357 -17.14 -20.00 -27.46
N ASP A 358 -17.68 -18.80 -27.24
CA ASP A 358 -17.27 -17.56 -27.91
C ASP A 358 -15.84 -17.17 -27.52
N TYR A 359 -15.47 -17.28 -26.25
CA TYR A 359 -14.11 -17.03 -25.77
C TYR A 359 -13.08 -18.01 -26.36
N PHE A 360 -13.37 -19.32 -26.37
CA PHE A 360 -12.46 -20.30 -26.96
C PHE A 360 -12.40 -20.19 -28.49
N LYS A 361 -13.47 -19.77 -29.15
CA LYS A 361 -13.48 -19.47 -30.58
C LYS A 361 -12.61 -18.26 -30.89
N PHE A 362 -12.74 -17.17 -30.13
CA PHE A 362 -11.90 -15.99 -30.21
C PHE A 362 -10.41 -16.32 -30.00
N LEU A 363 -10.09 -17.10 -28.96
CA LEU A 363 -8.71 -17.55 -28.73
C LEU A 363 -8.17 -18.38 -29.89
N ARG A 364 -8.96 -19.29 -30.47
CA ARG A 364 -8.55 -20.08 -31.65
C ARG A 364 -8.35 -19.20 -32.88
N GLU A 365 -9.19 -18.19 -33.09
CA GLU A 365 -9.02 -17.23 -34.18
C GLU A 365 -7.74 -16.39 -34.00
N ILE A 366 -7.43 -15.95 -32.78
CA ILE A 366 -6.16 -15.28 -32.48
C ILE A 366 -4.97 -16.21 -32.70
N ILE A 367 -5.01 -17.43 -32.18
CA ILE A 367 -3.93 -18.40 -32.33
C ILE A 367 -3.64 -18.69 -33.81
N ASN A 368 -4.70 -18.87 -34.62
CA ASN A 368 -4.58 -19.16 -36.05
C ASN A 368 -4.14 -17.94 -36.87
N ASN A 369 -4.63 -16.74 -36.55
CA ASN A 369 -4.28 -15.52 -37.30
C ASN A 369 -2.87 -15.00 -37.00
N PHE A 370 -2.32 -15.33 -35.83
CA PHE A 370 -1.01 -14.86 -35.38
C PHE A 370 0.07 -15.95 -35.31
N ASP A 371 -0.23 -17.16 -35.83
CA ASP A 371 0.63 -18.36 -35.85
C ASP A 371 1.27 -18.67 -34.48
N LEU A 372 0.48 -18.51 -33.41
CA LEU A 372 0.94 -18.64 -32.04
C LEU A 372 1.04 -20.11 -31.65
N LYS A 373 2.19 -20.54 -31.13
CA LYS A 373 2.38 -21.92 -30.67
C LYS A 373 2.16 -22.04 -29.16
N TYR A 374 1.86 -23.25 -28.70
CA TYR A 374 1.76 -23.53 -27.27
C TYR A 374 3.06 -23.10 -26.55
N GLY A 375 2.95 -22.18 -25.58
CA GLY A 375 4.08 -21.57 -24.88
C GLY A 375 4.55 -20.21 -25.44
N ASP A 376 3.83 -19.62 -26.40
CA ASP A 376 4.13 -18.29 -26.92
C ASP A 376 3.84 -17.19 -25.87
N LYS A 377 4.88 -16.43 -25.53
CA LYS A 377 4.87 -15.39 -24.48
C LYS A 377 4.06 -14.14 -24.83
N ARG A 378 3.41 -14.10 -26.00
CA ARG A 378 2.43 -13.05 -26.34
C ARG A 378 1.05 -13.33 -25.76
N LEU A 379 0.83 -14.55 -25.25
CA LEU A 379 -0.37 -14.94 -24.51
C LEU A 379 0.05 -15.33 -23.08
N VAL A 380 0.44 -14.35 -22.27
CA VAL A 380 0.66 -14.58 -20.83
C VAL A 380 -0.61 -14.18 -20.11
N TYR A 381 -1.23 -15.15 -19.44
CA TYR A 381 -2.27 -14.90 -18.43
C TYR A 381 -1.63 -14.61 -17.08
#